data_AF-A0A2H0IBF7-F1
#
_entry.id   AF-A0A2H0IBF7-F1
#
_cell.length_a   1.000
_cell.length_b   1.000
_cell.length_c   1.000
_cell.angle_alpha   90.00
_cell.angle_beta   90.00
_cell.angle_gamma   90.00
#
_symmetry.space_group_name_H-M   'P 1'
#
loop_
_entity.id
_entity.type
_entity.pdbx_description
1 polymer ?
#
loop_
_entity_poly.entity_id
_entity_poly.type
_entity_poly.pdbx_seq_one_letter_code
_entity_poly.pdbx_strand_id
1 'polypeptide(L)' 'MAQEWRYEGRQEGRQEGLKVASRNAAFNLFMMGVDDVFIAQALDLSMREVTRLRVQYQKKSHSG' A
#
# COMPACT_ATOMS: atom_id res chain seq x y z
N MET A 1 1.51 -30.92 8.62
CA MET A 1 0.76 -30.78 7.35
C MET A 1 -0.48 -29.89 7.49
N ALA A 2 -1.68 -30.35 7.89
CA ALA A 2 -2.90 -29.50 7.82
C ALA A 2 -2.89 -28.20 8.66
N GLN A 3 -2.11 -28.16 9.74
CA GLN A 3 -2.00 -26.96 10.59
C GLN A 3 -1.06 -25.89 10.01
N GLU A 4 -0.02 -26.29 9.26
CA GLU A 4 0.94 -25.38 8.61
C GLU A 4 0.23 -24.59 7.51
N TRP A 5 -0.53 -25.25 6.63
CA TRP A 5 -1.31 -24.60 5.57
C TRP A 5 -2.30 -23.54 6.08
N ARG A 6 -2.93 -23.77 7.25
CA ARG A 6 -3.85 -22.80 7.87
C ARG A 6 -3.12 -21.62 8.53
N TYR A 7 -1.88 -21.82 8.96
CA TYR A 7 -1.06 -20.74 9.52
C TYR A 7 -0.50 -19.86 8.40
N GLU A 8 0.05 -20.47 7.35
CA GLU A 8 0.52 -19.77 6.15
C GLU A 8 -0.59 -18.94 5.50
N GLY A 9 -1.77 -19.53 5.24
CA GLY A 9 -2.88 -18.79 4.64
C GLY A 9 -3.37 -17.60 5.49
N ARG A 10 -3.29 -17.68 6.83
CA ARG A 10 -3.62 -16.55 7.72
C ARG A 10 -2.55 -15.46 7.68
N GLN A 11 -1.29 -15.84 7.62
CA GLN A 11 -0.17 -14.90 7.56
C GLN A 11 -0.13 -14.17 6.21
N GLU A 12 -0.40 -14.88 5.10
CA GLU A 12 -0.52 -14.30 3.76
C GLU A 12 -1.70 -13.33 3.67
N GLY A 13 -2.89 -13.75 4.10
CA GLY A 13 -4.07 -12.88 4.07
C GLY A 13 -3.91 -11.61 4.91
N ARG A 14 -3.21 -11.70 6.06
CA ARG A 14 -2.88 -10.53 6.88
C ARG A 14 -1.91 -9.59 6.17
N GLN A 15 -0.87 -10.12 5.53
CA GLN A 15 0.11 -9.32 4.79
C GLN A 15 -0.50 -8.64 3.56
N GLU A 16 -1.35 -9.34 2.82
CA GLU A 16 -2.06 -8.77 1.68
C GLU A 16 -3.04 -7.68 2.12
N GLY A 17 -3.80 -7.93 3.19
CA GLY A 17 -4.72 -6.94 3.76
C GLY A 17 -4.00 -5.65 4.18
N LEU A 18 -2.85 -5.77 4.85
CA LEU A 18 -2.04 -4.61 5.24
C LEU A 18 -1.51 -3.86 4.01
N LYS A 19 -0.99 -4.55 2.99
CA LYS A 19 -0.49 -3.93 1.76
C LYS A 19 -1.60 -3.18 1.00
N VAL A 20 -2.79 -3.77 0.91
CA VAL A 20 -3.94 -3.14 0.24
C VAL A 20 -4.41 -1.91 1.01
N ALA A 21 -4.50 -1.99 2.35
CA ALA A 21 -4.90 -0.87 3.18
C ALA A 21 -3.93 0.32 3.06
N SER A 22 -2.62 0.09 3.20
CA SER A 22 -1.61 1.15 3.07
C SER A 22 -1.58 1.76 1.68
N ARG A 23 -1.78 0.95 0.62
CA ARG A 23 -1.89 1.45 -0.76
C ARG A 23 -3.10 2.36 -0.95
N ASN A 24 -4.28 1.95 -0.49
CA ASN A 24 -5.50 2.74 -0.63
C ASN A 24 -5.40 4.05 0.17
N ALA A 25 -4.84 4.01 1.38
CA ALA A 25 -4.59 5.20 2.18
C ALA A 25 -3.66 6.18 1.47
N ALA A 26 -2.53 5.71 0.92
CA ALA A 26 -1.61 6.54 0.16
C ALA A 26 -2.28 7.18 -1.07
N PHE A 27 -3.12 6.43 -1.79
CA PHE A 27 -3.81 6.94 -2.98
C PHE A 27 -4.81 8.04 -2.65
N ASN A 28 -5.55 7.92 -1.54
CA ASN A 28 -6.45 8.97 -1.08
C ASN A 28 -5.67 10.24 -0.70
N LEU A 29 -4.53 10.10 -0.02
CA LEU A 29 -3.68 11.23 0.34
C LEU A 29 -3.05 11.90 -0.89
N PHE A 30 -2.66 11.12 -1.90
CA PHE A 30 -2.21 11.63 -3.19
C PHE A 30 -3.29 12.46 -3.88
N MET A 31 -4.54 12.00 -3.87
CA MET A 31 -5.68 12.71 -4.44
C MET A 31 -5.96 14.03 -3.72
N MET A 32 -5.70 14.07 -2.41
CA MET A 32 -5.83 15.28 -1.58
C MET A 32 -4.64 16.26 -1.74
N GLY A 33 -3.64 15.93 -2.57
CA GLY A 33 -2.48 16.79 -2.80
C GLY A 33 -1.48 16.82 -1.65
N VAL A 34 -1.52 15.83 -0.76
CA VAL A 34 -0.58 15.72 0.36
C VAL A 34 0.82 15.34 -0.14
N ASP A 35 1.84 15.92 0.50
CA ASP A 35 3.25 15.71 0.17
C ASP A 35 3.71 14.26 0.46
N ASP A 36 4.59 13.74 -0.40
CA ASP A 36 5.16 12.39 -0.32
C ASP A 36 5.91 12.17 1.01
N VAL A 37 6.59 13.20 1.53
CA VAL A 37 7.30 13.11 2.81
C VAL A 37 6.34 12.92 3.98
N PHE A 38 5.22 13.65 3.98
CA PHE A 38 4.19 13.49 5.01
C PHE A 38 3.51 12.13 4.91
N ILE A 39 3.22 11.65 3.70
CA ILE A 39 2.62 10.34 3.47
C ILE A 39 3.54 9.22 3.94
N ALA A 40 4.85 9.33 3.68
CA ALA A 40 5.86 8.39 4.17
C ALA A 40 5.82 8.27 5.69
N GLN A 41 5.80 9.41 6.39
CA GLN A 41 5.73 9.44 7.85
C GLN A 41 4.40 8.91 8.39
N ALA A 42 3.28 9.35 7.81
CA ALA A 42 1.93 9.00 8.29
C ALA A 42 1.59 7.52 8.13
N LEU A 43 2.16 6.86 7.11
CA LEU A 43 1.90 5.45 6.80
C LEU A 43 3.05 4.52 7.19
N ASP A 44 4.08 5.04 7.85
CA ASP A 44 5.32 4.32 8.18
C ASP A 44 5.91 3.59 6.95
N LEU A 45 5.98 4.32 5.83
CA LEU A 45 6.51 3.83 4.57
C LEU A 45 7.85 4.50 4.27
N SER A 46 8.75 3.75 3.63
CA SER A 46 9.96 4.35 3.07
C SER A 46 9.61 5.25 1.87
N MET A 47 10.44 6.25 1.60
CA MET A 47 10.29 7.09 0.40
C MET A 47 10.26 6.25 -0.88
N ARG A 48 11.02 5.14 -0.94
CA ARG A 48 10.99 4.21 -2.08
C ARG A 48 9.63 3.55 -2.27
N GLU A 49 8.91 3.25 -1.20
CA GLU A 49 7.55 2.70 -1.26
C GLU A 49 6.55 3.75 -1.72
N VAL A 50 6.64 4.97 -1.17
CA VAL A 50 5.78 6.09 -1.59
C VAL A 50 5.99 6.43 -3.08
N THR A 51 7.24 6.50 -3.56
CA THR A 51 7.53 6.71 -4.99
C THR A 51 6.93 5.62 -5.87
N ARG A 52 7.05 4.35 -5.47
CA ARG A 52 6.42 3.23 -6.21
C ARG A 52 4.90 3.35 -6.24
N LEU A 53 4.28 3.75 -5.13
CA LEU A 53 2.84 3.98 -5.05
C LEU A 53 2.41 5.17 -5.92
N ARG A 54 3.19 6.25 -5.96
CA ARG A 54 2.94 7.45 -6.79
C ARG A 54 2.92 7.11 -8.28
N VAL A 55 3.89 6.32 -8.74
CA VAL A 55 3.92 5.84 -10.14
C VAL A 55 2.71 4.97 -10.45
N GLN A 56 2.31 4.07 -9.54
CA GLN A 56 1.12 3.24 -9.73
C GLN A 56 -0.17 4.08 -9.77
N TYR A 57 -0.26 5.10 -8.93
CA TYR A 57 -1.39 6.04 -8.91
C TYR A 57 -1.51 6.77 -10.25
N GLN A 58 -0.41 7.36 -10.74
CA GLN A 58 -0.39 8.06 -12.03
C GLN A 58 -0.78 7.16 -13.21
N LYS A 59 -0.28 5.92 -13.25
CA LYS A 59 -0.66 4.93 -14.29
C LYS A 59 -2.17 4.62 -14.27
N LYS A 60 -2.75 4.50 -13.08
CA LYS A 60 -4.19 4.24 -12.92
C LYS A 60 -5.03 5.44 -13.38
N SER A 61 -4.60 6.67 -13.07
CA SER A 61 -5.30 7.89 -13.48
C SER A 61 -5.30 8.14 -14.99
N HIS A 62 -4.36 7.57 -15.75
CA HIS A 62 -4.28 7.73 -17.22
C HIS A 62 -4.97 6.58 -18.00
N SER A 63 -5.52 5.59 -17.31
CA SER A 63 -6.21 4.44 -17.93
C SER A 63 -7.73 4.54 -17.84
N GLY A 64 -8.26 5.71 -17.43
CA GLY A 64 -9.69 6.00 -17.30
C GLY A 64 -10.15 7.02 -18.33
#